data_AF-A0AAD6VA50-F1
#
_entry.id   AF-A0AAD6VA50-F1
#
_cell.length_a   1.000
_cell.length_b   1.000
_cell.length_c   1.000
_cell.angle_alpha   90.00
_cell.angle_beta   90.00
_cell.angle_gamma   90.00
#
_symmetry.space_group_name_H-M   'P 1'
#
loop_
_entity.id
_entity.type
_entity.pdbx_description
1 polymer ?
#
loop_
_entity_poly.entity_id
_entity_poly.type
_entity_poly.pdbx_seq_one_letter_code
_entity_poly.pdbx_strand_id
1 'polypeptide(L)'
;MLWNIYFADLADVFESDSDDITLNGRPVSHLEQADDVVLFSTTAAGLQRKLNQFFGWCRVNFMVISIMKTVWMIFGNLPRAIPVMLVGDCAIELVKSYKYVGLIFTSVNRDIFAGHYTNKASKARVVANTTFAVKSMIGCLPPAEGIQLYMARVDPHLTFGCEVTLDVVAAHLKELTDVQHEFIRRLLGVHSHSILSVLFTETGIIPLCYRRPILALGYLGYLLTLPSSHFANTAYLDSCLLAAAGYPSWISDLRWVVASLPLPVELRADLLIDTVSVQKALKGACEKWMAGLTTQYSSRIPLIQGRLERNEEGELVQMPLKLRQYLRVPVPAHRKALTRLYLSAHRLGIEVLRYAERYRERTPRNWRLCRFCRCAVESESHALLGCMAKPELAGLRTDFLREVYDLVPNFPRIWESVDAFLLALVQCRNFDVTQRLAKLAFDVFAVYAACEVFKPAEYLYTALE
;
A
#
# COMPACT_ATOMS: atom_id res chain seq x y z
N MET A 1 -18.92 -9.21 28.98
CA MET A 1 -18.70 -9.90 30.28
C MET A 1 -19.83 -10.85 30.60
N LEU A 2 -21.08 -10.39 30.77
CA LEU A 2 -22.22 -11.28 31.06
C LEU A 2 -22.41 -12.38 30.00
N TRP A 3 -22.23 -12.06 28.72
CA TRP A 3 -22.28 -13.05 27.65
C TRP A 3 -21.25 -14.18 27.82
N ASN A 4 -20.01 -13.84 28.16
CA ASN A 4 -18.95 -14.83 28.38
C ASN A 4 -19.24 -15.72 29.59
N ILE A 5 -19.90 -15.19 30.63
CA ILE A 5 -20.33 -16.00 31.79
C ILE A 5 -21.46 -16.94 31.38
N TYR A 6 -22.39 -16.45 30.57
CA TYR A 6 -23.52 -17.22 30.06
C TYR A 6 -23.09 -18.36 29.11
N PHE A 7 -21.98 -18.20 28.39
CA PHE A 7 -21.39 -19.24 27.52
C PHE A 7 -20.35 -20.13 28.23
N ALA A 8 -20.03 -19.86 29.50
CA ALA A 8 -18.85 -20.44 30.14
C ALA A 8 -18.88 -21.98 30.24
N ASP A 9 -20.07 -22.58 30.29
CA ASP A 9 -20.30 -24.03 30.36
C ASP A 9 -20.41 -24.70 28.99
N LEU A 10 -20.44 -23.93 27.89
CA LEU A 10 -20.55 -24.50 26.54
C LEU A 10 -19.41 -25.47 26.22
N ALA A 11 -18.21 -25.17 26.71
CA ALA A 11 -17.05 -26.03 26.52
C ALA A 11 -17.21 -27.43 27.14
N ASP A 12 -17.99 -27.54 28.22
CA ASP A 12 -18.24 -28.80 28.94
C ASP A 12 -19.29 -29.68 28.26
N VAL A 13 -20.02 -29.14 27.27
CA VAL A 13 -21.07 -29.85 26.51
C VAL A 13 -20.49 -30.81 25.48
N PHE A 14 -19.35 -30.44 24.89
CA PHE A 14 -18.76 -31.21 23.82
C PHE A 14 -17.93 -32.35 24.39
N GLU A 15 -18.49 -33.56 24.30
CA GLU A 15 -17.76 -34.78 24.60
C GLU A 15 -16.54 -34.94 23.68
N SER A 16 -15.44 -35.43 24.22
CA SER A 16 -14.25 -35.78 23.43
C SER A 16 -14.63 -36.76 22.33
N ASP A 17 -14.30 -36.42 21.07
CA ASP A 17 -14.63 -37.22 19.91
C ASP A 17 -13.36 -37.60 19.15
N SER A 18 -13.29 -38.83 18.62
CA SER A 18 -12.17 -39.24 17.76
C SER A 18 -12.10 -38.41 16.47
N ASP A 19 -13.22 -37.80 16.09
CA ASP A 19 -13.35 -36.95 14.91
C ASP A 19 -13.07 -35.46 15.20
N ASP A 20 -12.51 -35.14 16.37
CA ASP A 20 -12.09 -33.78 16.72
C ASP A 20 -10.87 -33.33 15.90
N ILE A 21 -10.85 -32.03 15.55
CA ILE A 21 -9.64 -31.42 15.00
C ILE A 21 -8.66 -31.21 16.14
N THR A 22 -7.40 -31.54 15.93
CA THR A 22 -6.34 -31.30 16.90
C THR A 22 -5.42 -30.18 16.44
N LEU A 23 -4.98 -29.34 17.39
CA LEU A 23 -3.92 -28.35 17.20
C LEU A 23 -2.82 -28.67 18.21
N ASN A 24 -1.61 -28.96 17.74
CA ASN A 24 -0.47 -29.36 18.58
C ASN A 24 -0.86 -30.44 19.62
N GLY A 25 -1.57 -31.47 19.15
CA GLY A 25 -2.06 -32.58 19.97
C GLY A 25 -3.25 -32.27 20.87
N ARG A 26 -3.74 -31.03 20.91
CA ARG A 26 -4.91 -30.63 21.70
C ARG A 26 -6.18 -30.65 20.84
N PRO A 27 -7.23 -31.40 21.23
CA PRO A 27 -8.54 -31.32 20.57
C PRO A 27 -9.14 -29.92 20.68
N VAL A 28 -9.72 -29.46 19.57
CA VAL A 28 -10.47 -28.20 19.47
C VAL A 28 -11.89 -28.56 19.04
N SER A 29 -12.82 -28.48 19.99
CA SER A 29 -14.22 -28.82 19.73
C SER A 29 -14.94 -27.74 18.93
N HIS A 30 -14.67 -26.46 19.24
CA HIS A 30 -15.34 -25.30 18.66
C HIS A 30 -14.54 -23.99 18.87
N LEU A 31 -14.99 -22.92 18.21
CA LEU A 31 -14.55 -21.53 18.44
C LEU A 31 -15.77 -20.65 18.68
N GLU A 32 -15.63 -19.66 19.54
CA GLU A 32 -16.67 -18.70 19.90
C GLU A 32 -16.24 -17.27 19.61
N GLN A 33 -17.12 -16.49 18.99
CA GLN A 33 -16.98 -15.04 18.86
C GLN A 33 -18.35 -14.39 19.05
N ALA A 34 -18.63 -13.91 20.27
CA ALA A 34 -19.96 -13.45 20.65
C ALA A 34 -21.01 -14.54 20.38
N ASP A 35 -22.01 -14.28 19.52
CA ASP A 35 -23.05 -15.24 19.13
C ASP A 35 -22.66 -16.17 17.98
N ASP A 36 -21.54 -15.88 17.29
CA ASP A 36 -21.02 -16.74 16.23
C ASP A 36 -20.24 -17.91 16.86
N VAL A 37 -20.77 -19.13 16.73
CA VAL A 37 -20.10 -20.39 17.14
C VAL A 37 -19.71 -21.18 15.90
N VAL A 38 -18.46 -21.64 15.86
CA VAL A 38 -17.95 -22.51 14.79
C VAL A 38 -17.65 -23.88 15.35
N LEU A 39 -18.27 -24.90 14.77
CA LEU A 39 -18.03 -26.31 15.11
C LEU A 39 -17.17 -26.95 14.01
N PHE A 40 -16.29 -27.86 14.41
CA PHE A 40 -15.41 -28.56 13.47
C PHE A 40 -15.46 -30.06 13.70
N SER A 41 -15.29 -30.85 12.63
CA SER A 41 -15.06 -32.29 12.75
C SER A 41 -14.39 -32.79 11.47
N THR A 42 -13.62 -33.87 11.58
CA THR A 42 -13.01 -34.57 10.45
C THR A 42 -14.02 -35.45 9.69
N THR A 43 -15.20 -35.72 10.26
CA THR A 43 -16.26 -36.52 9.63
C THR A 43 -17.63 -35.84 9.68
N ALA A 44 -18.51 -36.20 8.74
CA ALA A 44 -19.89 -35.72 8.74
C ALA A 44 -20.70 -36.21 9.96
N ALA A 45 -20.43 -37.44 10.42
CA ALA A 45 -21.10 -38.01 11.59
C ALA A 45 -20.68 -37.30 12.88
N GLY A 46 -19.39 -37.01 13.04
CA GLY A 46 -18.87 -36.23 14.17
C GLY A 46 -19.42 -34.80 14.18
N LEU A 47 -19.49 -34.14 13.03
CA LEU A 47 -20.11 -32.82 12.93
C LEU A 47 -21.59 -32.84 13.36
N GLN A 48 -22.36 -33.85 12.93
CA GLN A 48 -23.76 -33.98 13.32
C GLN A 48 -23.94 -34.26 14.82
N ARG A 49 -23.06 -35.06 15.45
CA ARG A 49 -23.08 -35.27 16.91
C ARG A 49 -22.88 -33.95 17.66
N LYS A 50 -21.91 -33.14 17.24
CA LYS A 50 -21.66 -31.81 17.82
C LYS A 50 -22.82 -30.84 17.61
N LEU A 51 -23.45 -30.85 16.43
CA LEU A 51 -24.65 -30.04 16.17
C LEU A 51 -25.79 -30.42 17.13
N ASN A 52 -25.99 -31.72 17.39
CA ASN A 52 -27.02 -32.20 18.32
C ASN A 52 -26.72 -31.77 19.77
N GLN A 53 -25.45 -31.89 20.20
CA GLN A 53 -24.99 -31.45 21.52
C GLN A 53 -25.20 -29.93 21.70
N PHE A 54 -24.76 -29.13 20.73
CA PHE A 54 -24.93 -27.67 20.75
C PHE A 54 -26.40 -27.26 20.74
N PHE A 55 -27.23 -27.92 19.92
CA PHE A 55 -28.67 -27.69 19.90
C PHE A 55 -29.33 -28.03 21.24
N GLY A 56 -28.94 -29.14 21.87
CA GLY A 56 -29.38 -29.52 23.21
C GLY A 56 -29.05 -28.46 24.25
N TRP A 57 -27.81 -28.00 24.29
CA TRP A 57 -27.37 -26.93 25.20
C TRP A 57 -28.12 -25.62 24.98
N CYS A 58 -28.32 -25.21 23.71
CA CYS A 58 -29.10 -24.02 23.38
C CYS A 58 -30.52 -24.11 23.96
N ARG A 59 -31.17 -25.28 23.86
CA ARG A 59 -32.53 -25.49 24.40
C ARG A 59 -32.59 -25.39 25.91
N VAL A 60 -31.60 -25.95 26.62
CA VAL A 60 -31.51 -25.87 28.09
C VAL A 60 -31.29 -24.43 28.54
N ASN A 61 -30.51 -23.68 27.78
CA ASN A 61 -30.15 -22.30 28.10
C ASN A 61 -31.12 -21.25 27.54
N PHE A 62 -32.23 -21.65 26.90
CA PHE A 62 -33.22 -20.73 26.30
C PHE A 62 -32.70 -19.91 25.10
N MET A 63 -31.77 -20.46 24.33
CA MET A 63 -31.34 -19.91 23.04
C MET A 63 -32.01 -20.59 21.86
N VAL A 64 -32.22 -19.82 20.79
CA VAL A 64 -32.74 -20.32 19.51
C VAL A 64 -31.69 -20.15 18.44
N ILE A 65 -31.30 -21.26 17.80
CA ILE A 65 -30.39 -21.23 16.66
C ILE A 65 -31.14 -20.69 15.44
N SER A 66 -30.60 -19.65 14.82
CA SER A 66 -31.14 -19.07 13.59
C SER A 66 -30.79 -19.94 12.38
N ILE A 67 -31.64 -20.92 12.05
CA ILE A 67 -31.45 -21.84 10.90
C ILE A 67 -31.07 -21.10 9.61
N MET A 68 -31.73 -19.97 9.30
CA MET A 68 -31.47 -19.18 8.09
C MET A 68 -30.07 -18.55 8.02
N LYS A 69 -29.37 -18.43 9.16
CA LYS A 69 -28.01 -17.88 9.23
C LYS A 69 -26.96 -18.98 9.46
N THR A 70 -27.37 -20.15 9.91
CA THR A 70 -26.49 -21.28 10.16
C THR A 70 -26.22 -22.03 8.86
N VAL A 71 -24.94 -22.13 8.52
CA VAL A 71 -24.46 -22.82 7.33
C VAL A 71 -23.31 -23.73 7.70
N TRP A 72 -22.98 -24.68 6.82
CA TRP A 72 -21.83 -25.55 6.99
C TRP A 72 -21.01 -25.64 5.71
N MET A 73 -19.77 -26.07 5.84
CA MET A 73 -18.78 -26.15 4.75
C MET A 73 -18.02 -27.46 4.81
N ILE A 74 -17.58 -27.96 3.64
CA ILE A 74 -16.69 -29.12 3.53
C ILE A 74 -15.34 -28.64 3.04
N PHE A 75 -14.28 -28.90 3.79
CA PHE A 75 -12.89 -28.72 3.35
C PHE A 75 -12.28 -30.06 2.97
N GLY A 76 -11.52 -30.08 1.87
CA GLY A 76 -10.92 -31.30 1.32
C GLY A 76 -11.76 -31.93 0.20
N ASN A 77 -11.59 -33.23 0.00
CA ASN A 77 -12.28 -33.96 -1.07
C ASN A 77 -13.78 -34.05 -0.80
N LEU A 78 -14.60 -33.73 -1.81
CA LEU A 78 -16.04 -33.89 -1.70
C LEU A 78 -16.40 -35.39 -1.60
N PRO A 79 -17.28 -35.77 -0.67
CA PRO A 79 -17.77 -37.15 -0.58
C PRO A 79 -18.63 -37.47 -1.81
N ARG A 80 -18.73 -38.76 -2.16
CA ARG A 80 -19.57 -39.23 -3.28
C ARG A 80 -21.05 -38.84 -3.11
N ALA A 81 -21.53 -38.90 -1.88
CA ALA A 81 -22.84 -38.42 -1.48
C ALA A 81 -22.66 -37.27 -0.49
N ILE A 82 -23.24 -36.11 -0.81
CA ILE A 82 -23.21 -34.95 0.09
C ILE A 82 -24.14 -35.23 1.27
N PRO A 83 -23.65 -35.19 2.52
CA PRO A 83 -24.50 -35.42 3.68
C PRO A 83 -25.45 -34.24 3.91
N VAL A 84 -26.55 -34.49 4.61
CA VAL A 84 -27.46 -33.45 5.10
C VAL A 84 -27.13 -33.19 6.56
N MET A 85 -26.80 -31.96 6.90
CA MET A 85 -26.59 -31.53 8.28
C MET A 85 -27.89 -30.94 8.84
N LEU A 86 -28.24 -31.33 10.06
CA LEU A 86 -29.47 -30.95 10.73
C LEU A 86 -29.17 -30.19 12.03
N VAL A 87 -29.99 -29.19 12.33
CA VAL A 87 -30.11 -28.58 13.65
C VAL A 87 -31.53 -28.86 14.13
N GLY A 88 -31.66 -29.76 15.11
CA GLY A 88 -32.96 -30.38 15.40
C GLY A 88 -33.45 -31.14 14.16
N ASP A 89 -34.65 -30.80 13.69
CA ASP A 89 -35.24 -31.40 12.48
C ASP A 89 -35.05 -30.53 11.22
N CYS A 90 -34.31 -29.41 11.33
CA CYS A 90 -34.14 -28.46 10.25
C CYS A 90 -32.81 -28.64 9.53
N ALA A 91 -32.83 -28.81 8.22
CA ALA A 91 -31.61 -28.86 7.41
C ALA A 91 -30.95 -27.49 7.29
N ILE A 92 -29.63 -27.45 7.42
CA ILE A 92 -28.81 -26.24 7.25
C ILE A 92 -28.08 -26.26 5.90
N GLU A 93 -27.87 -25.07 5.34
CA GLU A 93 -27.33 -24.90 3.97
C GLU A 93 -25.84 -25.25 3.89
N LEU A 94 -25.46 -26.02 2.85
CA LEU A 94 -24.06 -26.24 2.48
C LEU A 94 -23.57 -25.08 1.60
N VAL A 95 -22.54 -24.37 2.04
CA VAL A 95 -21.96 -23.25 1.29
C VAL A 95 -20.52 -23.51 0.86
N LYS A 96 -20.09 -22.86 -0.22
CA LYS A 96 -18.71 -22.93 -0.73
C LYS A 96 -17.80 -21.83 -0.17
N SER A 97 -18.40 -20.76 0.34
CA SER A 97 -17.68 -19.61 0.90
C SER A 97 -18.48 -19.00 2.03
N TYR A 98 -17.77 -18.54 3.05
CA TYR A 98 -18.37 -17.92 4.23
C TYR A 98 -17.53 -16.74 4.72
N LYS A 99 -18.17 -15.81 5.42
CA LYS A 99 -17.52 -14.66 6.04
C LYS A 99 -17.55 -14.82 7.57
N TYR A 100 -16.44 -15.22 8.17
CA TYR A 100 -16.29 -15.33 9.63
C TYR A 100 -15.42 -14.20 10.16
N VAL A 101 -15.91 -13.45 11.14
CA VAL A 101 -15.19 -12.29 11.75
C VAL A 101 -14.63 -11.32 10.71
N GLY A 102 -15.34 -11.19 9.58
CA GLY A 102 -14.96 -10.30 8.47
C GLY A 102 -13.89 -10.82 7.51
N LEU A 103 -13.32 -12.01 7.74
CA LEU A 103 -12.49 -12.76 6.78
C LEU A 103 -13.39 -13.61 5.89
N ILE A 104 -13.16 -13.57 4.58
CA ILE A 104 -13.86 -14.43 3.62
C ILE A 104 -12.95 -15.59 3.26
N PHE A 105 -13.45 -16.81 3.39
CA PHE A 105 -12.74 -17.97 2.91
C PHE A 105 -13.64 -18.89 2.08
N THR A 106 -13.02 -19.78 1.32
CA THR A 106 -13.71 -20.74 0.46
C THR A 106 -13.06 -22.11 0.54
N SER A 107 -13.86 -23.15 0.35
CA SER A 107 -13.36 -24.53 0.34
C SER A 107 -13.12 -25.11 -1.05
N VAL A 108 -13.38 -24.34 -2.12
CA VAL A 108 -13.27 -24.83 -3.51
C VAL A 108 -12.06 -24.29 -4.27
N ASN A 109 -11.40 -23.27 -3.76
CA ASN A 109 -10.20 -22.70 -4.39
C ASN A 109 -8.94 -23.20 -3.69
N ARG A 110 -7.83 -23.28 -4.45
CA ARG A 110 -6.52 -23.63 -3.91
C ARG A 110 -6.05 -22.65 -2.84
N ASP A 111 -6.21 -21.35 -3.09
CA ASP A 111 -6.05 -20.32 -2.07
C ASP A 111 -7.42 -20.04 -1.45
N ILE A 112 -7.57 -20.45 -0.20
CA ILE A 112 -8.83 -20.32 0.55
C ILE A 112 -9.23 -18.85 0.75
N PHE A 113 -8.30 -17.90 0.67
CA PHE A 113 -8.53 -16.48 0.92
C PHE A 113 -8.61 -15.62 -0.36
N ALA A 114 -8.50 -16.20 -1.56
CA ALA A 114 -8.54 -15.44 -2.81
C ALA A 114 -9.71 -14.44 -2.89
N GLY A 115 -10.93 -14.88 -2.52
CA GLY A 115 -12.13 -14.03 -2.51
C GLY A 115 -12.07 -12.87 -1.50
N HIS A 116 -11.28 -13.00 -0.43
CA HIS A 116 -11.06 -11.95 0.56
C HIS A 116 -10.33 -10.75 -0.05
N TYR A 117 -9.25 -11.01 -0.79
CA TYR A 117 -8.46 -9.97 -1.45
C TYR A 117 -9.31 -9.14 -2.40
N THR A 118 -10.06 -9.81 -3.28
CA THR A 118 -10.97 -9.13 -4.23
C THR A 118 -12.04 -8.31 -3.50
N ASN A 119 -12.64 -8.86 -2.43
CA ASN A 119 -13.64 -8.12 -1.65
C ASN A 119 -13.05 -6.86 -0.98
N LYS A 120 -11.86 -6.98 -0.37
CA LYS A 120 -11.20 -5.86 0.31
C LYS A 120 -10.69 -4.83 -0.68
N ALA A 121 -10.13 -5.24 -1.81
CA ALA A 121 -9.74 -4.34 -2.90
C ALA A 121 -10.95 -3.54 -3.41
N SER A 122 -12.08 -4.21 -3.64
CA SER A 122 -13.33 -3.56 -4.07
C SER A 122 -13.83 -2.53 -3.06
N LYS A 123 -13.91 -2.90 -1.77
CA LYS A 123 -14.32 -1.97 -0.70
C LYS A 123 -13.36 -0.79 -0.55
N ALA A 124 -12.06 -1.06 -0.56
CA ALA A 124 -11.03 -0.02 -0.51
C ALA A 124 -11.15 0.95 -1.70
N ARG A 125 -11.44 0.44 -2.91
CA ARG A 125 -11.64 1.26 -4.12
C ARG A 125 -12.89 2.13 -4.01
N VAL A 126 -14.00 1.59 -3.49
CA VAL A 126 -15.23 2.38 -3.24
C VAL A 126 -14.93 3.52 -2.28
N VAL A 127 -14.29 3.23 -1.15
CA VAL A 127 -13.95 4.25 -0.14
C VAL A 127 -12.95 5.28 -0.68
N ALA A 128 -11.94 4.84 -1.44
CA ALA A 128 -11.00 5.72 -2.12
C ALA A 128 -11.73 6.69 -3.08
N ASN A 129 -12.66 6.18 -3.89
CA ASN A 129 -13.43 6.99 -4.82
C ASN A 129 -14.32 8.00 -4.10
N THR A 130 -15.00 7.59 -3.03
CA THR A 130 -15.82 8.48 -2.20
C THR A 130 -14.97 9.59 -1.58
N THR A 131 -13.77 9.28 -1.08
CA THR A 131 -12.83 10.26 -0.53
C THR A 131 -12.48 11.38 -1.50
N PHE A 132 -12.43 11.09 -2.81
CA PHE A 132 -12.17 12.12 -3.83
C PHE A 132 -13.44 12.69 -4.48
N ALA A 133 -14.62 12.08 -4.26
CA ALA A 133 -15.89 12.58 -4.75
C ALA A 133 -16.31 13.87 -4.02
N VAL A 134 -15.94 14.01 -2.73
CA VAL A 134 -16.19 15.22 -1.91
C VAL A 134 -15.44 16.46 -2.42
N LYS A 135 -14.58 16.32 -3.44
CA LYS A 135 -13.87 17.43 -4.09
C LYS A 135 -14.83 18.53 -4.59
N SER A 136 -16.05 18.19 -4.98
CA SER A 136 -17.07 19.18 -5.36
C SER A 136 -17.52 20.06 -4.19
N MET A 137 -17.41 19.57 -2.96
CA MET A 137 -17.84 20.24 -1.73
C MET A 137 -16.70 21.03 -1.06
N ILE A 138 -15.49 20.46 -1.03
CA ILE A 138 -14.35 21.03 -0.28
C ILE A 138 -13.20 21.54 -1.17
N GLY A 139 -13.36 21.48 -2.49
CA GLY A 139 -12.29 21.79 -3.42
C GLY A 139 -11.19 20.70 -3.44
N CYS A 140 -9.94 21.09 -3.73
CA CYS A 140 -8.85 20.13 -3.88
C CYS A 140 -8.33 19.64 -2.52
N LEU A 141 -8.57 18.36 -2.22
CA LEU A 141 -8.00 17.68 -1.04
C LEU A 141 -6.48 17.92 -0.94
N PRO A 142 -5.98 18.51 0.16
CA PRO A 142 -4.55 18.66 0.34
C PRO A 142 -3.89 17.31 0.72
N PRO A 143 -2.62 17.08 0.30
CA PRO A 143 -1.96 15.79 0.48
C PRO A 143 -1.86 15.29 1.91
N ALA A 144 -1.62 16.18 2.89
CA ALA A 144 -1.47 15.77 4.28
C ALA A 144 -2.76 15.13 4.83
N GLU A 145 -3.89 15.80 4.61
CA GLU A 145 -5.23 15.33 5.00
C GLU A 145 -5.63 14.11 4.17
N GLY A 146 -5.27 14.07 2.89
CA GLY A 146 -5.52 12.89 2.06
C GLY A 146 -4.76 11.64 2.52
N ILE A 147 -3.54 11.80 3.05
CA ILE A 147 -2.81 10.70 3.69
C ILE A 147 -3.51 10.27 4.98
N GLN A 148 -4.00 11.21 5.80
CA GLN A 148 -4.78 10.86 6.99
C GLN A 148 -6.06 10.09 6.64
N LEU A 149 -6.79 10.53 5.61
CA LEU A 149 -7.98 9.83 5.12
C LEU A 149 -7.64 8.46 4.54
N TYR A 150 -6.51 8.32 3.83
CA TYR A 150 -6.01 7.01 3.41
C TYR A 150 -5.83 6.09 4.62
N MET A 151 -5.05 6.52 5.61
CA MET A 151 -4.74 5.72 6.80
C MET A 151 -5.99 5.38 7.63
N ALA A 152 -6.98 6.26 7.67
CA ALA A 152 -8.19 6.08 8.47
C ALA A 152 -9.29 5.28 7.75
N ARG A 153 -9.34 5.29 6.41
CA ARG A 153 -10.51 4.79 5.65
C ARG A 153 -10.15 3.76 4.59
N VAL A 154 -9.01 3.88 3.93
CA VAL A 154 -8.61 2.99 2.84
C VAL A 154 -7.68 1.89 3.36
N ASP A 155 -6.64 2.26 4.09
CA ASP A 155 -5.67 1.33 4.65
C ASP A 155 -6.28 0.23 5.53
N PRO A 156 -7.30 0.49 6.37
CA PRO A 156 -7.93 -0.56 7.17
C PRO A 156 -8.59 -1.64 6.32
N HIS A 157 -9.04 -1.33 5.10
CA HIS A 157 -9.51 -2.35 4.17
C HIS A 157 -8.35 -3.12 3.53
N LEU A 158 -7.28 -2.43 3.15
CA LEU A 158 -6.10 -3.01 2.49
C LEU A 158 -5.23 -3.86 3.41
N THR A 159 -5.29 -3.64 4.73
CA THR A 159 -4.56 -4.41 5.75
C THR A 159 -5.46 -5.39 6.51
N PHE A 160 -6.77 -5.36 6.30
CA PHE A 160 -7.70 -6.22 7.05
C PHE A 160 -7.35 -7.70 6.92
N GLY A 161 -7.03 -8.32 8.05
CA GLY A 161 -6.76 -9.76 8.13
C GLY A 161 -5.40 -10.17 7.58
N CYS A 162 -4.48 -9.25 7.29
CA CYS A 162 -3.14 -9.60 6.78
C CYS A 162 -2.29 -10.41 7.76
N GLU A 163 -2.69 -10.43 9.04
CA GLU A 163 -2.10 -11.26 10.09
C GLU A 163 -2.44 -12.75 9.90
N VAL A 164 -3.52 -13.05 9.18
CA VAL A 164 -3.97 -14.43 8.88
C VAL A 164 -3.79 -14.75 7.39
N THR A 165 -4.14 -13.82 6.50
CA THR A 165 -4.03 -13.96 5.04
C THR A 165 -2.67 -13.45 4.58
N LEU A 166 -1.64 -14.29 4.69
CA LEU A 166 -0.29 -13.92 4.25
C LEU A 166 -0.22 -13.88 2.71
N ASP A 167 0.54 -12.93 2.19
CA ASP A 167 0.55 -12.57 0.76
C ASP A 167 1.41 -13.53 -0.09
N VAL A 168 1.17 -14.85 0.02
CA VAL A 168 1.97 -15.89 -0.68
C VAL A 168 1.79 -15.82 -2.20
N VAL A 169 0.60 -15.44 -2.67
CA VAL A 169 0.26 -15.31 -4.08
C VAL A 169 0.36 -13.84 -4.51
N ALA A 170 1.38 -13.52 -5.31
CA ALA A 170 1.67 -12.14 -5.74
C ALA A 170 0.49 -11.47 -6.48
N ALA A 171 -0.32 -12.23 -7.21
CA ALA A 171 -1.49 -11.70 -7.93
C ALA A 171 -2.55 -11.11 -6.98
N HIS A 172 -2.77 -11.72 -5.82
CA HIS A 172 -3.74 -11.25 -4.83
C HIS A 172 -3.26 -9.98 -4.12
N LEU A 173 -1.97 -9.93 -3.75
CA LEU A 173 -1.36 -8.71 -3.24
C LEU A 173 -1.41 -7.58 -4.28
N LYS A 174 -1.23 -7.91 -5.57
CA LYS A 174 -1.31 -6.94 -6.66
C LYS A 174 -2.66 -6.22 -6.68
N GLU A 175 -3.78 -6.94 -6.51
CA GLU A 175 -5.12 -6.33 -6.45
C GLU A 175 -5.23 -5.23 -5.37
N LEU A 176 -4.61 -5.44 -4.21
CA LEU A 176 -4.58 -4.46 -3.12
C LEU A 176 -3.63 -3.30 -3.41
N THR A 177 -2.42 -3.60 -3.88
CA THR A 177 -1.40 -2.58 -4.21
C THR A 177 -1.85 -1.65 -5.33
N ASP A 178 -2.61 -2.15 -6.31
CA ASP A 178 -3.16 -1.32 -7.38
C ASP A 178 -4.10 -0.23 -6.82
N VAL A 179 -4.91 -0.56 -5.80
CA VAL A 179 -5.77 0.44 -5.11
C VAL A 179 -4.92 1.46 -4.35
N GLN A 180 -3.87 1.01 -3.64
CA GLN A 180 -2.94 1.90 -2.94
C GLN A 180 -2.27 2.88 -3.93
N HIS A 181 -1.73 2.37 -5.03
CA HIS A 181 -1.05 3.18 -6.03
C HIS A 181 -2.01 4.17 -6.70
N GLU A 182 -3.23 3.73 -7.07
CA GLU A 182 -4.24 4.59 -7.66
C GLU A 182 -4.63 5.74 -6.73
N PHE A 183 -4.86 5.44 -5.45
CA PHE A 183 -5.16 6.45 -4.44
C PHE A 183 -4.05 7.51 -4.37
N ILE A 184 -2.79 7.08 -4.23
CA ILE A 184 -1.66 8.00 -4.06
C ILE A 184 -1.43 8.83 -5.33
N ARG A 185 -1.53 8.20 -6.52
CA ARG A 185 -1.41 8.93 -7.80
C ARG A 185 -2.47 10.02 -7.93
N ARG A 186 -3.72 9.71 -7.56
CA ARG A 186 -4.82 10.67 -7.57
C ARG A 186 -4.62 11.80 -6.56
N LEU A 187 -4.07 11.48 -5.39
CA LEU A 187 -3.73 12.46 -4.35
C LEU A 187 -2.65 13.45 -4.82
N LEU A 188 -1.57 12.94 -5.42
CA LEU A 188 -0.46 13.74 -5.92
C LEU A 188 -0.78 14.44 -7.25
N GLY A 189 -1.79 13.97 -7.98
CA GLY A 189 -2.16 14.51 -9.29
C GLY A 189 -1.18 14.14 -10.41
N VAL A 190 -0.56 12.96 -10.29
CA VAL A 190 0.38 12.38 -11.27
C VAL A 190 -0.30 11.30 -12.12
N HIS A 191 0.31 10.92 -13.24
CA HIS A 191 -0.25 9.98 -14.20
C HIS A 191 -0.13 8.50 -13.75
N SER A 192 -0.91 7.61 -14.37
CA SER A 192 -0.92 6.15 -14.07
C SER A 192 0.43 5.47 -14.23
N HIS A 193 1.29 5.98 -15.12
CA HIS A 193 2.63 5.47 -15.39
C HIS A 193 3.74 6.22 -14.61
N SER A 194 3.39 6.99 -13.58
CA SER A 194 4.38 7.70 -12.78
C SER A 194 5.35 6.71 -12.14
N ILE A 195 6.58 7.17 -11.90
CA ILE A 195 7.61 6.39 -11.18
C ILE A 195 7.00 5.86 -9.87
N LEU A 196 7.27 4.61 -9.54
CA LEU A 196 6.65 3.96 -8.38
C LEU A 196 7.17 4.56 -7.07
N SER A 197 8.49 4.72 -6.95
CA SER A 197 9.11 5.17 -5.70
C SER A 197 8.57 6.51 -5.22
N VAL A 198 8.31 7.46 -6.15
CA VAL A 198 7.83 8.79 -5.80
C VAL A 198 6.45 8.82 -5.14
N LEU A 199 5.64 7.77 -5.32
CA LEU A 199 4.38 7.67 -4.59
C LEU A 199 4.62 7.57 -3.09
N PHE A 200 5.63 6.79 -2.71
CA PHE A 200 5.93 6.48 -1.32
C PHE A 200 6.95 7.45 -0.72
N THR A 201 7.99 7.83 -1.49
CA THR A 201 9.02 8.74 -0.98
C THR A 201 8.52 10.16 -0.73
N GLU A 202 7.44 10.55 -1.41
CA GLU A 202 6.87 11.89 -1.29
C GLU A 202 5.75 11.97 -0.24
N THR A 203 5.06 10.86 0.02
CA THR A 203 3.94 10.80 0.97
C THR A 203 4.32 10.23 2.33
N GLY A 204 5.37 9.40 2.41
CA GLY A 204 5.70 8.63 3.60
C GLY A 204 4.81 7.41 3.85
N ILE A 205 3.88 7.09 2.95
CA ILE A 205 3.08 5.86 3.05
C ILE A 205 4.01 4.65 2.80
N ILE A 206 3.83 3.59 3.59
CA ILE A 206 4.59 2.34 3.43
C ILE A 206 3.91 1.50 2.32
N PRO A 207 4.64 1.02 1.30
CA PRO A 207 4.15 0.04 0.34
C PRO A 207 3.54 -1.18 1.02
N LEU A 208 2.37 -1.64 0.55
CA LEU A 208 1.65 -2.75 1.17
C LEU A 208 2.47 -4.03 1.31
N CYS A 209 3.35 -4.32 0.35
CA CYS A 209 4.24 -5.49 0.39
C CYS A 209 5.15 -5.48 1.63
N TYR A 210 5.49 -4.32 2.20
CA TYR A 210 6.21 -4.22 3.48
C TYR A 210 5.25 -4.01 4.66
N ARG A 211 4.18 -3.22 4.47
CA ARG A 211 3.24 -2.88 5.55
C ARG A 211 2.54 -4.11 6.14
N ARG A 212 2.04 -5.01 5.28
CA ARG A 212 1.29 -6.21 5.67
C ARG A 212 2.15 -7.21 6.46
N PRO A 213 3.37 -7.59 6.04
CA PRO A 213 4.22 -8.46 6.86
C PRO A 213 4.70 -7.79 8.16
N ILE A 214 4.88 -6.45 8.20
CA ILE A 214 5.16 -5.75 9.47
C ILE A 214 4.03 -5.96 10.47
N LEU A 215 2.76 -5.88 10.04
CA LEU A 215 1.60 -6.13 10.90
C LEU A 215 1.52 -7.61 11.31
N ALA A 216 1.74 -8.54 10.36
CA ALA A 216 1.77 -9.97 10.66
C ALA A 216 2.86 -10.35 11.69
N LEU A 217 4.03 -9.69 11.65
CA LEU A 217 5.06 -9.85 12.67
C LEU A 217 4.66 -9.24 14.01
N GLY A 218 3.84 -8.19 14.03
CA GLY A 218 3.24 -7.66 15.26
C GLY A 218 2.32 -8.70 15.90
N TYR A 219 1.50 -9.35 15.09
CA TYR A 219 0.68 -10.48 15.53
C TYR A 219 1.53 -11.67 16.00
N LEU A 220 2.60 -12.03 15.30
CA LEU A 220 3.55 -13.04 15.78
C LEU A 220 4.11 -12.68 17.17
N GLY A 221 4.49 -11.41 17.36
CA GLY A 221 4.95 -10.91 18.65
C GLY A 221 3.91 -11.14 19.75
N TYR A 222 2.64 -10.85 19.46
CA TYR A 222 1.53 -11.16 20.37
C TYR A 222 1.37 -12.67 20.63
N LEU A 223 1.41 -13.52 19.61
CA LEU A 223 1.30 -14.98 19.75
C LEU A 223 2.37 -15.57 20.68
N LEU A 224 3.59 -15.04 20.61
CA LEU A 224 4.71 -15.44 21.48
C LEU A 224 4.51 -15.05 22.94
N THR A 225 3.69 -14.04 23.24
CA THR A 225 3.37 -13.63 24.63
C THR A 225 2.25 -14.45 25.27
N LEU A 226 1.48 -15.19 24.47
CA LEU A 226 0.35 -15.95 24.96
C LEU A 226 0.79 -17.27 25.64
N PRO A 227 0.06 -17.73 26.68
CA PRO A 227 0.31 -19.03 27.28
C PRO A 227 0.16 -20.17 26.25
N SER A 228 0.88 -21.28 26.44
CA SER A 228 0.79 -22.47 25.58
C SER A 228 -0.60 -23.11 25.56
N SER A 229 -1.40 -22.86 26.61
CA SER A 229 -2.80 -23.27 26.71
C SER A 229 -3.77 -22.36 25.94
N HIS A 230 -3.33 -21.25 25.34
CA HIS A 230 -4.18 -20.40 24.54
C HIS A 230 -4.22 -20.91 23.10
N PHE A 231 -5.41 -21.09 22.50
CA PHE A 231 -5.57 -21.70 21.17
C PHE A 231 -4.72 -21.03 20.08
N ALA A 232 -4.62 -19.70 20.08
CA ALA A 232 -3.78 -18.98 19.12
C ALA A 232 -2.28 -19.34 19.24
N ASN A 233 -1.74 -19.49 20.46
CA ASN A 233 -0.38 -19.96 20.67
C ASN A 233 -0.24 -21.44 20.27
N THR A 234 -1.23 -22.27 20.63
CA THR A 234 -1.27 -23.69 20.24
C THR A 234 -1.25 -23.84 18.70
N ALA A 235 -2.02 -23.04 17.97
CA ALA A 235 -2.03 -23.02 16.51
C ALA A 235 -0.68 -22.55 15.92
N TYR A 236 -0.02 -21.58 16.56
CA TYR A 236 1.32 -21.16 16.17
C TYR A 236 2.35 -22.28 16.36
N LEU A 237 2.34 -22.96 17.51
CA LEU A 237 3.23 -24.09 17.77
C LEU A 237 3.00 -25.22 16.75
N ASP A 238 1.74 -25.53 16.45
CA ASP A 238 1.37 -26.50 15.41
C ASP A 238 1.91 -26.08 14.04
N SER A 239 1.78 -24.80 13.69
CA SER A 239 2.36 -24.23 12.46
C SER A 239 3.88 -24.40 12.40
N CYS A 240 4.59 -24.24 13.53
CA CYS A 240 6.03 -24.47 13.62
C CYS A 240 6.40 -25.95 13.41
N LEU A 241 5.63 -26.88 14.00
CA LEU A 241 5.83 -28.32 13.80
C LEU A 241 5.62 -28.72 12.34
N LEU A 242 4.55 -28.23 11.70
CA LEU A 242 4.30 -28.44 10.27
C LEU A 242 5.45 -27.94 9.41
N ALA A 243 5.96 -26.73 9.69
CA ALA A 243 7.08 -26.16 8.96
C ALA A 243 8.37 -26.97 9.15
N ALA A 244 8.65 -27.45 10.37
CA ALA A 244 9.80 -28.30 10.67
C ALA A 244 9.73 -29.66 9.94
N ALA A 245 8.51 -30.18 9.74
CA ALA A 245 8.24 -31.39 8.98
C ALA A 245 8.18 -31.16 7.45
N GLY A 246 8.37 -29.92 6.98
CA GLY A 246 8.38 -29.58 5.54
C GLY A 246 7.00 -29.37 4.92
N TYR A 247 5.94 -29.27 5.73
CA TYR A 247 4.59 -28.97 5.26
C TYR A 247 4.31 -27.46 5.23
N PRO A 248 3.48 -26.97 4.28
CA PRO A 248 2.99 -25.60 4.28
C PRO A 248 2.22 -25.28 5.57
N SER A 249 2.49 -24.11 6.12
CA SER A 249 1.89 -23.60 7.35
C SER A 249 2.03 -22.07 7.43
N TRP A 250 1.29 -21.45 8.34
CA TRP A 250 1.30 -19.99 8.50
C TRP A 250 2.70 -19.40 8.73
N ILE A 251 3.55 -20.01 9.57
CA ILE A 251 4.92 -19.53 9.78
C ILE A 251 5.81 -19.73 8.56
N SER A 252 5.63 -20.83 7.80
CA SER A 252 6.36 -21.05 6.55
C SER A 252 5.97 -20.03 5.47
N ASP A 253 4.68 -19.67 5.41
CA ASP A 253 4.15 -18.63 4.53
C ASP A 253 4.71 -17.25 4.90
N LEU A 254 4.82 -16.95 6.20
CA LEU A 254 5.37 -15.66 6.66
C LEU A 254 6.85 -15.54 6.28
N ARG A 255 7.62 -16.63 6.46
CA ARG A 255 9.02 -16.70 6.02
C ARG A 255 9.12 -16.52 4.51
N TRP A 256 8.25 -17.19 3.74
CA TRP A 256 8.22 -17.05 2.29
C TRP A 256 7.93 -15.61 1.86
N VAL A 257 6.91 -14.96 2.44
CA VAL A 257 6.54 -13.58 2.12
C VAL A 257 7.71 -12.63 2.40
N VAL A 258 8.34 -12.75 3.57
CA VAL A 258 9.46 -11.89 3.98
C VAL A 258 10.71 -12.12 3.11
N ALA A 259 10.98 -13.37 2.71
CA ALA A 259 12.06 -13.72 1.79
C ALA A 259 11.79 -13.30 0.33
N SER A 260 10.51 -13.18 -0.05
CA SER A 260 10.08 -12.80 -1.41
C SER A 260 9.95 -11.29 -1.61
N LEU A 261 10.29 -10.48 -0.60
CA LEU A 261 10.25 -9.03 -0.71
C LEU A 261 11.30 -8.50 -1.71
N PRO A 262 11.07 -7.33 -2.31
CA PRO A 262 12.03 -6.71 -3.24
C PRO A 262 13.44 -6.59 -2.67
N LEU A 263 13.55 -6.22 -1.39
CA LEU A 263 14.73 -6.42 -0.56
C LEU A 263 14.37 -7.40 0.57
N PRO A 264 14.80 -8.67 0.47
CA PRO A 264 14.52 -9.71 1.45
C PRO A 264 15.09 -9.38 2.83
N VAL A 265 14.41 -9.85 3.86
CA VAL A 265 14.90 -9.87 5.24
C VAL A 265 14.92 -11.32 5.72
N GLU A 266 15.87 -11.68 6.57
CA GLU A 266 15.90 -13.03 7.13
C GLU A 266 14.93 -13.12 8.30
N LEU A 267 14.07 -14.15 8.29
CA LEU A 267 13.24 -14.54 9.41
C LEU A 267 13.67 -15.93 9.88
N ARG A 268 14.34 -15.98 11.03
CA ARG A 268 14.73 -17.24 11.69
C ARG A 268 13.50 -17.99 12.17
N ALA A 269 13.61 -19.31 12.26
CA ALA A 269 12.50 -20.21 12.57
C ALA A 269 12.68 -20.89 13.93
N ASP A 270 12.95 -20.09 14.96
CA ASP A 270 13.06 -20.54 16.34
C ASP A 270 11.99 -19.90 17.23
N LEU A 271 11.80 -20.43 18.42
CA LEU A 271 10.82 -19.89 19.39
C LEU A 271 11.27 -18.55 20.00
N LEU A 272 12.43 -18.02 19.60
CA LEU A 272 13.08 -16.83 20.15
C LEU A 272 13.12 -15.67 19.15
N ILE A 273 12.20 -15.65 18.16
CA ILE A 273 12.15 -14.58 17.16
C ILE A 273 11.93 -13.22 17.83
N ASP A 274 12.94 -12.36 17.74
CA ASP A 274 12.80 -10.94 18.05
C ASP A 274 12.04 -10.23 16.93
N THR A 275 10.72 -10.29 17.02
CA THR A 275 9.81 -9.69 16.04
C THR A 275 10.00 -8.18 15.89
N VAL A 276 10.42 -7.49 16.96
CA VAL A 276 10.65 -6.03 16.94
C VAL A 276 11.86 -5.71 16.06
N SER A 277 12.96 -6.44 16.23
CA SER A 277 14.15 -6.27 15.39
C SER A 277 13.87 -6.61 13.93
N VAL A 278 13.10 -7.67 13.66
CA VAL A 278 12.71 -8.01 12.26
C VAL A 278 11.82 -6.93 11.65
N GLN A 279 10.84 -6.39 12.40
CA GLN A 279 10.03 -5.26 11.92
C GLN A 279 10.89 -4.03 11.60
N LYS A 280 11.88 -3.72 12.45
CA LYS A 280 12.83 -2.62 12.19
C LYS A 280 13.65 -2.89 10.93
N ALA A 281 14.13 -4.12 10.74
CA ALA A 281 14.84 -4.54 9.54
C ALA A 281 13.98 -4.41 8.28
N LEU A 282 12.70 -4.81 8.34
CA LEU A 282 11.74 -4.63 7.23
C LEU A 282 11.51 -3.16 6.87
N LYS A 283 11.35 -2.28 7.88
CA LYS A 283 11.23 -0.83 7.65
C LYS A 283 12.48 -0.30 6.95
N GLY A 284 13.68 -0.66 7.44
CA GLY A 284 14.94 -0.27 6.82
C GLY A 284 15.12 -0.84 5.40
N ALA A 285 14.69 -2.08 5.15
CA ALA A 285 14.70 -2.69 3.82
C ALA A 285 13.75 -1.95 2.88
N CYS A 286 12.55 -1.58 3.35
CA CYS A 286 11.60 -0.78 2.58
C CYS A 286 12.20 0.58 2.19
N GLU A 287 12.83 1.29 3.13
CA GLU A 287 13.48 2.58 2.87
C GLU A 287 14.63 2.45 1.88
N LYS A 288 15.50 1.44 2.04
CA LYS A 288 16.59 1.14 1.11
C LYS A 288 16.08 0.82 -0.29
N TRP A 289 15.01 0.03 -0.39
CA TRP A 289 14.40 -0.32 -1.68
C TRP A 289 13.86 0.94 -2.38
N MET A 290 13.14 1.78 -1.64
CA MET A 290 12.60 3.04 -2.17
C MET A 290 13.68 4.02 -2.58
N ALA A 291 14.77 4.13 -1.80
CA ALA A 291 15.93 4.92 -2.16
C ALA A 291 16.61 4.37 -3.43
N GLY A 292 16.84 3.05 -3.50
CA GLY A 292 17.43 2.38 -4.67
C GLY A 292 16.62 2.59 -5.94
N LEU A 293 15.30 2.44 -5.89
CA LEU A 293 14.41 2.75 -7.03
C LEU A 293 14.49 4.22 -7.42
N THR A 294 14.57 5.14 -6.45
CA THR A 294 14.70 6.58 -6.72
C THR A 294 16.01 6.90 -7.44
N THR A 295 17.11 6.27 -7.05
CA THR A 295 18.42 6.38 -7.70
C THR A 295 18.41 5.80 -9.12
N GLN A 296 17.71 4.68 -9.33
CA GLN A 296 17.56 4.06 -10.66
C GLN A 296 16.93 5.03 -11.68
N TYR A 297 16.05 5.92 -11.22
CA TYR A 297 15.41 6.93 -12.06
C TYR A 297 16.05 8.32 -11.95
N SER A 298 17.29 8.43 -11.45
CA SER A 298 18.00 9.70 -11.22
C SER A 298 18.01 10.65 -12.42
N SER A 299 18.17 10.14 -13.64
CA SER A 299 18.14 10.94 -14.87
C SER A 299 16.77 11.53 -15.21
N ARG A 300 15.69 10.95 -14.67
CA ARG A 300 14.33 11.44 -14.86
C ARG A 300 13.95 12.44 -13.79
N ILE A 301 14.24 12.12 -12.53
CA ILE A 301 13.86 12.87 -11.32
C ILE A 301 15.08 13.45 -10.60
N PRO A 302 15.87 14.34 -11.26
CA PRO A 302 17.12 14.86 -10.68
C PRO A 302 16.86 15.73 -9.44
N LEU A 303 15.71 16.41 -9.39
CA LEU A 303 15.36 17.36 -8.31
C LEU A 303 15.09 16.69 -6.96
N ILE A 304 14.96 15.37 -6.91
CA ILE A 304 14.66 14.64 -5.67
C ILE A 304 15.82 13.76 -5.20
N GLN A 305 16.93 13.74 -5.95
CA GLN A 305 18.12 12.94 -5.61
C GLN A 305 18.84 13.53 -4.39
N GLY A 306 19.41 12.64 -3.56
CA GLY A 306 20.28 13.03 -2.43
C GLY A 306 19.60 13.91 -1.37
N ARG A 307 18.27 13.95 -1.31
CA ARG A 307 17.54 14.82 -0.37
C ARG A 307 17.84 14.43 1.09
N LEU A 308 18.24 15.43 1.87
CA LEU A 308 18.41 15.33 3.31
C LEU A 308 17.28 16.05 4.04
N GLU A 309 16.90 15.50 5.18
CA GLU A 309 15.82 15.95 6.05
C GLU A 309 16.34 16.10 7.47
N ARG A 310 15.75 17.02 8.26
CA ARG A 310 16.03 17.05 9.71
C ARG A 310 15.27 15.93 10.40
N ASN A 311 15.97 15.12 11.20
CA ASN A 311 15.37 14.21 12.17
C ASN A 311 14.88 14.99 13.41
N GLU A 312 14.38 14.28 14.42
CA GLU A 312 13.88 14.85 15.68
C GLU A 312 15.00 15.56 16.46
N GLU A 313 16.24 15.09 16.30
CA GLU A 313 17.46 15.65 16.86
C GLU A 313 18.02 16.85 16.06
N GLY A 314 17.41 17.19 14.92
CA GLY A 314 17.79 18.31 14.07
C GLY A 314 18.97 18.06 13.12
N GLU A 315 19.51 16.84 13.09
CA GLU A 315 20.58 16.36 12.22
C GLU A 315 20.09 16.11 10.79
N LEU A 316 21.00 16.23 9.81
CA LEU A 316 20.66 16.01 8.42
C LEU A 316 20.84 14.54 8.04
N VAL A 317 19.72 13.87 7.80
CA VAL A 317 19.70 12.44 7.46
C VAL A 317 18.86 12.18 6.22
N GLN A 318 19.14 11.07 5.53
CA GLN A 318 18.25 10.60 4.47
C GLN A 318 17.00 9.98 5.10
N MET A 319 15.84 10.51 4.73
CA MET A 319 14.54 9.94 5.09
C MET A 319 13.78 9.63 3.81
N PRO A 320 13.97 8.43 3.21
CA PRO A 320 13.35 8.09 1.94
C PRO A 320 11.83 8.17 2.00
N LEU A 321 11.20 7.70 3.07
CA LEU A 321 9.76 7.72 3.27
C LEU A 321 9.36 8.88 4.20
N LYS A 322 8.97 10.03 3.62
CA LYS A 322 8.51 11.19 4.40
C LYS A 322 7.54 12.05 3.59
N LEU A 323 6.49 12.55 4.23
CA LEU A 323 5.64 13.58 3.63
C LEU A 323 6.45 14.85 3.37
N ARG A 324 6.61 15.23 2.10
CA ARG A 324 7.46 16.37 1.72
C ARG A 324 6.78 17.71 1.93
N GLN A 325 7.57 18.68 2.38
CA GLN A 325 7.08 20.01 2.76
C GLN A 325 6.37 20.74 1.61
N TYR A 326 6.87 20.62 0.37
CA TYR A 326 6.26 21.30 -0.78
C TYR A 326 4.83 20.81 -1.08
N LEU A 327 4.44 19.61 -0.62
CA LEU A 327 3.07 19.12 -0.71
C LEU A 327 2.11 19.88 0.23
N ARG A 328 2.62 20.77 1.08
CA ARG A 328 1.83 21.67 1.93
C ARG A 328 1.59 23.04 1.30
N VAL A 329 2.09 23.32 0.09
CA VAL A 329 1.81 24.58 -0.61
C VAL A 329 0.29 24.80 -0.67
N PRO A 330 -0.22 25.94 -0.19
CA PRO A 330 -1.66 26.12 0.06
C PRO A 330 -2.46 26.17 -1.23
N VAL A 331 -1.98 26.90 -2.25
CA VAL A 331 -2.65 27.04 -3.54
C VAL A 331 -2.56 25.72 -4.32
N PRO A 332 -3.68 25.01 -4.56
CA PRO A 332 -3.64 23.67 -5.14
C PRO A 332 -3.05 23.61 -6.55
N ALA A 333 -3.26 24.65 -7.36
CA ALA A 333 -2.71 24.74 -8.72
C ALA A 333 -1.18 24.84 -8.70
N HIS A 334 -0.63 25.71 -7.85
CA HIS A 334 0.81 25.87 -7.64
C HIS A 334 1.43 24.59 -7.07
N ARG A 335 0.80 24.01 -6.05
CA ARG A 335 1.24 22.73 -5.47
C ARG A 335 1.35 21.64 -6.53
N LYS A 336 0.32 21.46 -7.37
CA LYS A 336 0.34 20.46 -8.44
C LYS A 336 1.39 20.74 -9.50
N ALA A 337 1.62 22.00 -9.86
CA ALA A 337 2.69 22.36 -10.78
C ALA A 337 4.06 21.98 -10.19
N LEU A 338 4.29 22.29 -8.90
CA LEU A 338 5.53 21.94 -8.21
C LEU A 338 5.70 20.41 -8.06
N THR A 339 4.64 19.68 -7.70
CA THR A 339 4.67 18.21 -7.69
C THR A 339 5.05 17.66 -9.07
N ARG A 340 4.49 18.20 -10.15
CA ARG A 340 4.83 17.76 -11.51
C ARG A 340 6.27 18.08 -11.89
N LEU A 341 6.79 19.23 -11.44
CA LEU A 341 8.20 19.62 -11.60
C LEU A 341 9.13 18.59 -10.95
N TYR A 342 8.88 18.25 -9.68
CA TYR A 342 9.72 17.32 -8.92
C TYR A 342 9.67 15.90 -9.47
N LEU A 343 8.48 15.46 -9.90
CA LEU A 343 8.21 14.06 -10.21
C LEU A 343 8.20 13.76 -11.71
N SER A 344 8.66 14.70 -12.53
CA SER A 344 8.76 14.58 -14.00
C SER A 344 7.42 14.21 -14.63
N ALA A 345 6.34 14.84 -14.14
CA ALA A 345 4.96 14.62 -14.57
C ALA A 345 4.38 15.85 -15.29
N HIS A 346 5.25 16.68 -15.88
CA HIS A 346 4.92 17.88 -16.64
C HIS A 346 4.92 17.64 -18.15
N ARG A 347 4.55 18.67 -18.92
CA ARG A 347 4.42 18.62 -20.39
C ARG A 347 5.59 19.26 -21.15
N LEU A 348 6.72 19.46 -20.50
CA LEU A 348 7.95 19.94 -21.16
C LEU A 348 8.50 18.88 -22.14
N GLY A 349 9.22 19.34 -23.16
CA GLY A 349 9.78 18.53 -24.23
C GLY A 349 10.71 17.42 -23.73
N ILE A 350 11.45 17.65 -22.63
CA ILE A 350 12.31 16.62 -22.01
C ILE A 350 11.54 15.35 -21.62
N GLU A 351 10.28 15.50 -21.20
CA GLU A 351 9.39 14.41 -20.77
C GLU A 351 8.53 13.92 -21.93
N VAL A 352 7.87 14.82 -22.66
CA VAL A 352 6.92 14.45 -23.73
C VAL A 352 7.62 13.67 -24.84
N LEU A 353 8.80 14.13 -25.28
CA LEU A 353 9.55 13.51 -26.37
C LEU A 353 10.38 12.28 -25.92
N ARG A 354 10.35 11.94 -24.64
CA ARG A 354 11.02 10.73 -24.11
C ARG A 354 10.31 9.46 -24.57
N TYR A 355 9.02 9.54 -24.78
CA TYR A 355 8.16 8.40 -25.08
C TYR A 355 7.96 8.24 -26.58
N ALA A 356 7.90 6.99 -27.03
CA ALA A 356 7.42 6.68 -28.37
C ALA A 356 5.91 6.89 -28.42
N GLU A 357 5.42 7.39 -29.54
CA GLU A 357 4.00 7.51 -29.87
C GLU A 357 3.72 6.69 -31.16
N ARG A 358 2.45 6.43 -31.48
CA ARG A 358 2.04 5.55 -32.59
C ARG A 358 2.72 5.85 -33.94
N TYR A 359 3.13 7.10 -34.15
CA TYR A 359 3.77 7.58 -35.38
C TYR A 359 5.01 8.44 -35.11
N ARG A 360 5.66 8.25 -33.95
CA ARG A 360 6.89 8.97 -33.61
C ARG A 360 7.77 8.12 -32.72
N GLU A 361 9.02 7.94 -33.12
CA GLU A 361 10.00 7.29 -32.26
C GLU A 361 10.39 8.16 -31.05
N ARG A 362 11.22 7.59 -30.18
CA ARG A 362 11.76 8.33 -29.03
C ARG A 362 12.78 9.34 -29.55
N THR A 363 12.63 10.60 -29.17
CA THR A 363 13.64 11.61 -29.52
C THR A 363 14.81 11.53 -28.53
N PRO A 364 16.06 11.43 -28.99
CA PRO A 364 17.25 11.45 -28.12
C PRO A 364 17.32 12.75 -27.31
N ARG A 365 17.91 12.69 -26.11
CA ARG A 365 17.84 13.81 -25.13
C ARG A 365 18.32 15.15 -25.69
N ASN A 366 19.44 15.16 -26.41
CA ASN A 366 20.03 16.34 -27.05
C ASN A 366 19.12 16.98 -28.10
N TRP A 367 18.23 16.19 -28.72
CA TRP A 367 17.28 16.65 -29.73
C TRP A 367 15.93 17.10 -29.15
N ARG A 368 15.71 16.97 -27.84
CA ARG A 368 14.48 17.46 -27.17
C ARG A 368 14.53 18.97 -26.95
N LEU A 369 14.72 19.71 -28.02
CA LEU A 369 14.97 21.15 -28.01
C LEU A 369 13.74 21.93 -27.52
N CYS A 370 13.99 23.06 -26.87
CA CYS A 370 12.99 23.99 -26.38
C CYS A 370 12.10 24.50 -27.51
N ARG A 371 10.79 24.38 -27.31
CA ARG A 371 9.78 24.81 -28.29
C ARG A 371 9.84 26.28 -28.67
N PHE A 372 10.45 27.11 -27.82
CA PHE A 372 10.61 28.53 -28.08
C PHE A 372 11.98 28.85 -28.68
N CYS A 373 13.07 28.66 -27.93
CA CYS A 373 14.39 29.11 -28.40
C CYS A 373 15.04 28.15 -29.40
N ARG A 374 14.70 26.86 -29.38
CA ARG A 374 15.35 25.79 -30.18
C ARG A 374 16.86 25.65 -29.99
N CYS A 375 17.49 26.40 -29.08
CA CYS A 375 18.94 26.40 -28.86
C CYS A 375 19.39 25.47 -27.72
N ALA A 376 18.47 25.03 -26.86
CA ALA A 376 18.78 24.20 -25.70
C ALA A 376 17.69 23.16 -25.48
N VAL A 377 18.01 22.10 -24.73
CA VAL A 377 17.03 21.07 -24.34
C VAL A 377 15.92 21.71 -23.49
N GLU A 378 14.67 21.33 -23.73
CA GLU A 378 13.50 21.77 -22.95
C GLU A 378 13.42 21.10 -21.58
N SER A 379 14.46 21.26 -20.76
CA SER A 379 14.51 20.80 -19.37
C SER A 379 13.71 21.70 -18.45
N GLU A 380 13.47 21.20 -17.24
CA GLU A 380 12.88 21.89 -16.11
C GLU A 380 13.63 23.19 -15.80
N SER A 381 14.95 23.11 -15.66
CA SER A 381 15.85 24.24 -15.43
C SER A 381 15.80 25.26 -16.57
N HIS A 382 15.87 24.82 -17.82
CA HIS A 382 15.79 25.70 -18.97
C HIS A 382 14.44 26.41 -19.04
N ALA A 383 13.33 25.69 -18.85
CA ALA A 383 12.00 26.26 -18.91
C ALA A 383 11.75 27.28 -17.79
N LEU A 384 12.13 26.96 -16.54
CA LEU A 384 11.88 27.83 -15.39
C LEU A 384 12.83 29.01 -15.31
N LEU A 385 14.10 28.84 -15.70
CA LEU A 385 15.17 29.78 -15.35
C LEU A 385 16.04 30.19 -16.55
N GLY A 386 16.07 29.44 -17.65
CA GLY A 386 17.01 29.65 -18.76
C GLY A 386 16.45 30.31 -20.03
N CYS A 387 15.22 30.01 -20.42
CA CYS A 387 14.70 30.38 -21.76
C CYS A 387 14.44 31.89 -21.90
N MET A 388 15.13 32.56 -22.83
CA MET A 388 14.97 34.00 -23.10
C MET A 388 14.10 34.31 -24.33
N ALA A 389 13.59 33.29 -25.03
CA ALA A 389 12.90 33.49 -26.31
C ALA A 389 11.51 34.12 -26.18
N LYS A 390 10.88 34.09 -25.00
CA LYS A 390 9.62 34.78 -24.73
C LYS A 390 9.83 35.86 -23.64
N PRO A 391 9.47 37.13 -23.91
CA PRO A 391 9.56 38.20 -22.90
C PRO A 391 8.78 37.92 -21.62
N GLU A 392 7.62 37.27 -21.74
CA GLU A 392 6.78 36.86 -20.60
C GLU A 392 7.55 35.96 -19.61
N LEU A 393 8.33 34.99 -20.10
CA LEU A 393 9.16 34.13 -19.24
C LEU A 393 10.29 34.91 -18.55
N ALA A 394 10.83 35.94 -19.18
CA ALA A 394 11.81 36.82 -18.56
C ALA A 394 11.18 37.67 -17.44
N GLY A 395 9.97 38.21 -17.66
CA GLY A 395 9.21 38.94 -16.63
C GLY A 395 8.94 38.08 -15.40
N LEU A 396 8.37 36.89 -15.60
CA LEU A 396 8.08 35.94 -14.51
C LEU A 396 9.31 35.59 -13.66
N ARG A 397 10.46 35.40 -14.31
CA ARG A 397 11.73 35.11 -13.62
C ARG A 397 12.26 36.32 -12.85
N THR A 398 12.21 37.51 -13.43
CA THR A 398 12.65 38.75 -12.77
C THR A 398 11.84 38.98 -11.48
N ASP A 399 10.53 38.83 -11.57
CA ASP A 399 9.63 38.95 -10.42
C ASP A 399 9.93 37.90 -9.35
N PHE A 400 10.03 36.63 -9.76
CA PHE A 400 10.39 35.55 -8.86
C PHE A 400 11.73 35.77 -8.15
N LEU A 401 12.78 36.16 -8.89
CA LEU A 401 14.11 36.35 -8.32
C LEU A 401 14.15 37.51 -7.34
N ARG A 402 13.46 38.62 -7.65
CA ARG A 402 13.29 39.73 -6.71
C ARG A 402 12.68 39.24 -5.40
N GLU A 403 11.55 38.51 -5.47
CA GLU A 403 10.89 37.97 -4.28
C GLU A 403 11.78 36.98 -3.51
N VAL A 404 12.56 36.14 -4.18
CA VAL A 404 13.50 35.22 -3.52
C VAL A 404 14.60 35.97 -2.78
N TYR A 405 15.20 36.99 -3.39
CA TYR A 405 16.25 37.78 -2.75
C TYR A 405 15.71 38.66 -1.62
N ASP A 406 14.44 39.08 -1.68
CA ASP A 406 13.79 39.78 -0.56
C ASP A 406 13.57 38.83 0.64
N LEU A 407 13.17 37.57 0.37
CA LEU A 407 12.96 36.55 1.40
C LEU A 407 14.27 35.98 1.97
N VAL A 408 15.29 35.84 1.14
CA VAL A 408 16.60 35.29 1.49
C VAL A 408 17.69 36.17 0.89
N PRO A 409 18.07 37.28 1.54
CA PRO A 409 19.04 38.25 1.01
C PRO A 409 20.41 37.63 0.66
N ASN A 410 20.81 36.61 1.42
CA ASN A 410 22.06 35.88 1.25
C ASN A 410 21.93 34.68 0.31
N PHE A 411 20.83 34.54 -0.44
CA PHE A 411 20.72 33.50 -1.46
C PHE A 411 21.82 33.72 -2.51
N PRO A 412 22.62 32.71 -2.86
CA PRO A 412 23.72 32.92 -3.79
C PRO A 412 23.20 33.49 -5.12
N ARG A 413 23.94 34.46 -5.66
CA ARG A 413 23.57 35.15 -6.92
C ARG A 413 24.30 34.58 -8.13
N ILE A 414 25.41 33.89 -7.89
CA ILE A 414 26.25 33.28 -8.92
C ILE A 414 26.13 31.77 -8.79
N TRP A 415 25.88 31.11 -9.92
CA TRP A 415 25.68 29.68 -10.00
C TRP A 415 26.44 29.13 -11.20
N GLU A 416 27.02 27.95 -11.04
CA GLU A 416 27.77 27.26 -12.09
C GLU A 416 26.90 26.92 -13.31
N SER A 417 25.61 26.67 -13.07
CA SER A 417 24.63 26.37 -14.12
C SER A 417 23.21 26.67 -13.66
N VAL A 418 22.30 26.72 -14.64
CA VAL A 418 20.85 26.85 -14.39
C VAL A 418 20.30 25.63 -13.64
N ASP A 419 20.87 24.44 -13.88
CA ASP A 419 20.54 23.21 -13.17
C ASP A 419 20.92 23.29 -11.69
N ALA A 420 22.15 23.72 -11.38
CA ALA A 420 22.63 23.90 -10.02
C ALA A 420 21.77 24.93 -9.27
N PHE A 421 21.38 26.02 -9.94
CA PHE A 421 20.51 27.03 -9.35
C PHE A 421 19.11 26.49 -9.01
N LEU A 422 18.49 25.74 -9.93
CA LEU A 422 17.19 25.12 -9.66
C LEU A 422 17.28 24.12 -8.50
N LEU A 423 18.34 23.32 -8.45
CA LEU A 423 18.56 22.37 -7.36
C LEU A 423 18.68 23.09 -6.01
N ALA A 424 19.41 24.20 -5.95
CA ALA A 424 19.53 25.00 -4.74
C ALA A 424 18.19 25.63 -4.30
N LEU A 425 17.36 26.09 -5.24
CA LEU A 425 16.00 26.56 -4.94
C LEU A 425 15.12 25.45 -4.37
N VAL A 426 15.21 24.26 -4.96
CA VAL A 426 14.47 23.06 -4.52
C VAL A 426 14.91 22.57 -3.15
N GLN A 427 16.20 22.71 -2.83
CA GLN A 427 16.78 22.36 -1.54
C GLN A 427 16.70 23.49 -0.50
N CYS A 428 16.22 24.68 -0.91
CA CYS A 428 16.01 25.80 -0.01
C CYS A 428 14.95 25.44 1.02
N ARG A 429 15.31 25.51 2.30
CA ARG A 429 14.42 25.15 3.41
C ARG A 429 13.46 26.27 3.81
N ASN A 430 13.52 27.40 3.12
CA ASN A 430 12.57 28.48 3.30
C ASN A 430 11.25 28.12 2.59
N PHE A 431 10.18 27.97 3.37
CA PHE A 431 8.88 27.57 2.83
C PHE A 431 8.26 28.64 1.92
N ASP A 432 8.52 29.92 2.17
CA ASP A 432 8.03 31.00 1.31
C ASP A 432 8.71 30.96 -0.06
N VAL A 433 10.01 30.65 -0.12
CA VAL A 433 10.72 30.36 -1.38
C VAL A 433 10.09 29.17 -2.11
N THR A 434 9.74 28.11 -1.38
CA THR A 434 9.03 26.95 -1.97
C THR A 434 7.68 27.35 -2.56
N GLN A 435 6.92 28.23 -1.88
CA GLN A 435 5.65 28.75 -2.39
C GLN A 435 5.84 29.62 -3.64
N ARG A 436 6.89 30.47 -3.69
CA ARG A 436 7.22 31.27 -4.87
C ARG A 436 7.65 30.40 -6.05
N LEU A 437 8.45 29.37 -5.79
CA LEU A 437 8.86 28.40 -6.82
C LEU A 437 7.64 27.64 -7.36
N ALA A 438 6.69 27.28 -6.50
CA ALA A 438 5.45 26.64 -6.92
C ALA A 438 4.60 27.53 -7.84
N LYS A 439 4.53 28.83 -7.55
CA LYS A 439 3.86 29.82 -8.40
C LYS A 439 4.59 29.98 -9.73
N LEU A 440 5.92 30.17 -9.72
CA LEU A 440 6.72 30.27 -10.93
C LEU A 440 6.51 29.03 -11.83
N ALA A 441 6.58 27.82 -11.25
CA ALA A 441 6.37 26.59 -11.99
C ALA A 441 4.97 26.55 -12.64
N PHE A 442 3.94 27.01 -11.94
CA PHE A 442 2.58 27.08 -12.47
C PHE A 442 2.48 28.06 -13.65
N ASP A 443 2.96 29.28 -13.48
CA ASP A 443 2.90 30.33 -14.50
C ASP A 443 3.72 29.93 -15.75
N VAL A 444 4.95 29.44 -15.56
CA VAL A 444 5.81 28.94 -16.65
C VAL A 444 5.16 27.76 -17.38
N PHE A 445 4.61 26.78 -16.65
CA PHE A 445 3.94 25.65 -17.29
C PHE A 445 2.70 26.07 -18.08
N ALA A 446 1.99 27.13 -17.68
CA ALA A 446 0.90 27.69 -18.48
C ALA A 446 1.40 28.25 -19.82
N VAL A 447 2.48 29.02 -19.81
CA VAL A 447 3.11 29.57 -21.03
C VAL A 447 3.56 28.46 -21.98
N TYR A 448 4.21 27.41 -21.44
CA TYR A 448 4.66 26.27 -22.25
C TYR A 448 3.48 25.44 -22.77
N ALA A 449 2.44 25.23 -21.97
CA ALA A 449 1.27 24.46 -22.38
C ALA A 449 0.45 25.13 -23.51
N ALA A 450 0.58 26.45 -23.68
CA ALA A 450 -0.09 27.21 -24.74
C ALA A 450 0.52 27.03 -26.15
N CYS A 451 1.64 26.32 -26.27
CA CYS A 451 2.29 26.05 -27.56
C CYS A 451 2.65 24.58 -27.67
N GLU A 452 2.59 24.00 -28.87
CA GLU A 452 3.00 22.61 -29.06
C GLU A 452 4.51 22.43 -28.83
N VAL A 453 4.89 21.23 -28.37
CA VAL A 453 6.30 20.84 -28.22
C VAL A 453 6.95 20.85 -29.61
N PHE A 454 8.14 21.43 -29.73
CA PHE A 454 8.91 21.37 -30.97
C PHE A 454 9.37 19.93 -31.23
N LYS A 455 9.01 19.39 -32.39
CA LYS A 455 9.38 18.06 -32.84
C LYS A 455 10.43 18.20 -33.95
N PRO A 456 11.71 17.87 -33.72
CA PRO A 456 12.69 17.84 -34.79
C PRO A 456 12.32 16.76 -35.82
N ALA A 457 12.69 16.97 -37.08
CA ALA A 457 12.48 15.98 -38.12
C ALA A 457 13.29 14.70 -37.82
N GLU A 458 12.67 13.53 -37.96
CA GLU A 458 13.24 12.25 -37.49
C GLU A 458 14.60 11.93 -38.14
N TYR A 459 14.73 12.23 -39.43
CA TYR A 459 15.98 12.02 -40.18
C TYR A 459 17.19 12.76 -39.60
N LEU A 460 16.99 13.82 -38.80
CA LEU A 460 18.08 14.59 -38.20
C LEU A 460 18.83 13.83 -37.11
N TYR A 461 18.20 12.82 -36.51
CA TYR A 461 18.78 12.09 -35.38
C TYR A 461 18.80 10.58 -35.54
N THR A 462 18.09 10.02 -36.53
CA THR A 462 18.24 8.61 -36.93
C THR A 462 19.50 8.37 -37.78
N ALA A 463 20.12 9.41 -38.34
CA ALA A 463 21.38 9.31 -39.09
C ALA A 463 22.64 9.37 -38.19
N LEU A 464 22.46 9.49 -36.87
CA LEU A 464 23.52 9.63 -35.86
C LEU A 464 23.60 8.41 -34.91
N GLU A 465 22.72 7.43 -35.10
CA GLU A 465 22.83 6.06 -34.54
C GLU A 465 23.38 5.13 -35.63
#